data_AF-A0A3C1H4U4-F1
#
_entry.id   AF-A0A3C1H4U4-F1
#
_cell.length_a   1.000
_cell.length_b   1.000
_cell.length_c   1.000
_cell.angle_alpha   90.00
_cell.angle_beta   90.00
_cell.angle_gamma   90.00
#
_symmetry.space_group_name_H-M   'P 1'
#
loop_
_entity.id
_entity.type
_entity.pdbx_description
1 polymer ?
#
loop_
_entity_poly.entity_id
_entity_poly.type
_entity_poly.pdbx_seq_one_letter_code
_entity_poly.pdbx_strand_id
1 'polypeptide(L)'
;MNDQEKLQKAELKIKEVAERIARLREDLGISVEEMAANTDYSVEDYKAFEAGEKDFSFTFIYKCANAFHVEIADLMEGSSPELKGYTVTRKGEGDPIVRREGFVYNRLAAKFKNKTVEPFHVVIPYSEEALSKPLHLASHAGQEMDIVLKGTLRMIVGSHTEILHEGDCIYYDSSMPHDEIALGGEDCEIYAFVMAPRGTTGFSEYHEHVAEHHTTNVDKAGLLHPVAEKFVVCETNEEGILSAVHFREKDKFNFAFDIVDAMAEKCPDKTAMIYVDVNKKERRFTFKDIKRYSCQTANYFKSLGIKRGDRVMLVLKRHYQFWFSIIALHRIGALVIPASNMLKKHDFEYRFNSAEVSAIVCTADGDVANEVDLAQANCPSLKTKVMVNGQREGWHDF
;
A
#
# COMPACT_ATOMS: atom_id res chain seq x y z
N MET A 1 -36.19 0.81 -26.81
CA MET A 1 -36.60 -0.30 -25.93
C MET A 1 -37.35 0.32 -24.77
N ASN A 2 -38.62 -0.05 -24.58
CA ASN A 2 -39.46 0.55 -23.53
C ASN A 2 -39.00 0.07 -22.14
N ASP A 3 -39.25 0.83 -21.08
CA ASP A 3 -38.70 0.53 -19.74
C ASP A 3 -39.26 -0.78 -19.14
N GLN A 4 -40.47 -1.19 -19.55
CA GLN A 4 -41.01 -2.51 -19.21
C GLN A 4 -40.25 -3.68 -19.88
N GLU A 5 -39.77 -3.50 -21.11
CA GLU A 5 -38.98 -4.54 -21.82
C GLU A 5 -37.57 -4.66 -21.22
N LYS A 6 -36.99 -3.55 -20.73
CA LYS A 6 -35.71 -3.55 -20.02
C LYS A 6 -35.80 -4.33 -18.70
N LEU A 7 -36.85 -4.08 -17.92
CA LEU A 7 -37.05 -4.73 -16.64
C LEU A 7 -37.25 -6.24 -16.80
N GLN A 8 -38.09 -6.63 -17.77
CA GLN A 8 -38.35 -8.04 -18.06
C GLN A 8 -37.11 -8.79 -18.57
N LYS A 9 -36.24 -8.11 -19.32
CA LYS A 9 -34.95 -8.67 -19.79
C LYS A 9 -33.92 -8.80 -18.66
N ALA A 10 -33.94 -7.89 -17.68
CA ALA A 10 -33.07 -7.95 -16.51
C ALA A 10 -33.46 -9.11 -15.56
N GLU A 11 -34.76 -9.28 -15.28
CA GLU A 11 -35.29 -10.39 -14.47
C GLU A 11 -34.97 -11.76 -15.09
N LEU A 12 -35.07 -11.87 -16.42
CA LEU A 12 -34.71 -13.09 -17.14
C LEU A 12 -33.22 -13.43 -16.96
N LYS A 13 -32.35 -12.42 -17.05
CA LYS A 13 -30.90 -12.58 -16.93
C LYS A 13 -30.48 -12.98 -15.51
N ILE A 14 -31.15 -12.46 -14.49
CA ILE A 14 -30.93 -12.85 -13.09
C ILE A 14 -31.22 -14.34 -12.90
N LYS A 15 -32.35 -14.83 -13.43
CA LYS A 15 -32.70 -16.25 -13.35
C LYS A 15 -31.71 -17.16 -14.07
N GLU A 16 -31.23 -16.75 -15.25
CA GLU A 16 -30.22 -17.53 -15.99
C GLU A 16 -28.90 -17.68 -15.22
N VAL A 17 -28.46 -16.61 -14.54
CA VAL A 17 -27.25 -16.66 -13.69
C VAL A 17 -27.49 -17.51 -12.45
N ALA A 18 -28.65 -17.38 -11.81
CA ALA A 18 -29.05 -18.19 -10.65
C ALA A 18 -29.02 -19.69 -10.98
N GLU A 19 -29.61 -20.08 -12.11
CA GLU A 19 -29.63 -21.47 -12.56
C GLU A 19 -28.23 -22.03 -12.83
N ARG A 20 -27.31 -21.21 -13.36
CA ARG A 20 -25.93 -21.64 -13.60
C ARG A 20 -25.17 -21.87 -12.29
N ILE A 21 -25.36 -20.99 -11.32
CA ILE A 21 -24.79 -21.12 -9.97
C ILE A 21 -25.32 -22.41 -9.30
N ALA A 22 -26.64 -22.65 -9.39
CA ALA A 22 -27.27 -23.86 -8.85
C ALA A 22 -26.69 -25.13 -9.48
N ARG A 23 -26.64 -25.19 -10.82
CA ARG A 23 -26.10 -26.37 -11.54
C ARG A 23 -24.64 -26.62 -11.22
N LEU A 24 -23.79 -25.60 -11.23
CA LEU A 24 -22.36 -25.77 -10.93
C LEU A 24 -22.13 -26.22 -9.49
N ARG A 25 -22.91 -25.70 -8.54
CA ARG A 25 -22.87 -26.17 -7.15
C ARG A 25 -23.24 -27.66 -7.06
N GLU A 26 -24.32 -28.08 -7.72
CA GLU A 26 -24.77 -29.48 -7.75
C GLU A 26 -23.77 -30.41 -8.43
N ASP A 27 -23.23 -30.01 -9.58
CA ASP A 27 -22.25 -30.78 -10.36
C ASP A 27 -20.94 -31.00 -9.59
N LEU A 28 -20.52 -30.00 -8.80
CA LEU A 28 -19.34 -30.07 -7.94
C LEU A 28 -19.62 -30.75 -6.58
N GLY A 29 -20.87 -31.11 -6.29
CA GLY A 29 -21.26 -31.76 -5.04
C GLY A 29 -21.16 -30.86 -3.80
N ILE A 30 -21.18 -29.54 -3.99
CA ILE A 30 -21.05 -28.56 -2.90
C ILE A 30 -22.43 -28.40 -2.23
N SER A 31 -22.48 -28.49 -0.90
CA SER A 31 -23.74 -28.28 -0.17
C SER A 31 -24.14 -26.80 -0.15
N VAL A 32 -25.43 -26.51 0.07
CA VAL A 32 -25.93 -25.14 0.18
C VAL A 32 -25.29 -24.43 1.39
N GLU A 33 -25.07 -25.16 2.48
CA GLU A 33 -24.44 -24.67 3.70
C GLU A 33 -22.97 -24.31 3.48
N GLU A 34 -22.25 -25.16 2.75
CA GLU A 34 -20.85 -24.92 2.38
C GLU A 34 -20.72 -23.74 1.43
N MET A 35 -21.64 -23.60 0.48
CA MET A 35 -21.61 -22.50 -0.47
C MET A 35 -22.01 -21.16 0.16
N ALA A 36 -22.95 -21.16 1.11
CA ALA A 36 -23.25 -20.00 1.95
C ALA A 36 -22.01 -19.55 2.74
N ALA A 37 -21.25 -20.50 3.31
CA ALA A 37 -19.98 -20.21 3.99
C ALA A 37 -18.92 -19.64 3.04
N ASN A 38 -18.74 -20.23 1.86
CA ASN A 38 -17.76 -19.77 0.85
C ASN A 38 -18.10 -18.39 0.27
N THR A 39 -19.36 -17.96 0.34
CA THR A 39 -19.81 -16.66 -0.15
C THR A 39 -19.94 -15.60 0.95
N ASP A 40 -19.76 -15.99 2.22
CA ASP A 40 -20.00 -15.19 3.44
C ASP A 40 -21.43 -14.65 3.56
N TYR A 41 -22.42 -15.45 3.18
CA TYR A 41 -23.85 -15.13 3.34
C TYR A 41 -24.54 -16.13 4.27
N SER A 42 -25.71 -15.74 4.80
CA SER A 42 -26.58 -16.68 5.49
C SER A 42 -27.08 -17.76 4.53
N VAL A 43 -27.39 -18.95 5.04
CA VAL A 43 -27.96 -20.04 4.22
C VAL A 43 -29.29 -19.60 3.57
N GLU A 44 -30.05 -18.77 4.26
CA GLU A 44 -31.32 -18.22 3.78
C GLU A 44 -31.12 -17.25 2.63
N ASP A 45 -30.17 -16.31 2.75
CA ASP A 45 -29.83 -15.38 1.68
C ASP A 45 -29.24 -16.10 0.47
N TYR A 46 -28.36 -17.09 0.71
CA TYR A 46 -27.77 -17.89 -0.36
C TYR A 46 -28.84 -18.64 -1.17
N LYS A 47 -29.83 -19.24 -0.51
CA LYS A 47 -30.97 -19.88 -1.18
C LYS A 47 -31.79 -18.89 -2.01
N ALA A 48 -32.03 -17.69 -1.49
CA ALA A 48 -32.76 -16.65 -2.21
C ALA A 48 -32.00 -16.16 -3.47
N PHE A 49 -30.66 -16.06 -3.40
CA PHE A 49 -29.82 -15.79 -4.55
C PHE A 49 -29.90 -16.94 -5.58
N GLU A 50 -29.68 -18.18 -5.15
CA GLU A 50 -29.70 -19.35 -6.04
C GLU A 50 -31.08 -19.59 -6.69
N ALA A 51 -32.17 -19.20 -6.03
CA ALA A 51 -33.52 -19.23 -6.58
C ALA A 51 -33.82 -18.05 -7.56
N GLY A 52 -32.91 -17.07 -7.66
CA GLY A 52 -33.11 -15.85 -8.46
C GLY A 52 -34.19 -14.92 -7.89
N GLU A 53 -34.48 -15.03 -6.58
CA GLU A 53 -35.47 -14.20 -5.86
C GLU A 53 -34.87 -12.90 -5.34
N LYS A 54 -33.54 -12.79 -5.34
CA LYS A 54 -32.78 -11.63 -4.86
C LYS A 54 -31.66 -11.29 -5.84
N ASP A 55 -31.43 -9.99 -6.04
CA ASP A 55 -30.37 -9.49 -6.90
C ASP A 55 -28.98 -9.87 -6.37
N PHE A 56 -28.07 -10.19 -7.28
CA PHE A 56 -26.69 -10.51 -6.94
C PHE A 56 -25.83 -9.24 -6.82
N SER A 57 -24.97 -9.20 -5.80
CA SER A 57 -23.83 -8.30 -5.83
C SER A 57 -22.71 -8.89 -6.71
N PHE A 58 -21.86 -8.02 -7.26
CA PHE A 58 -20.65 -8.47 -7.96
C PHE A 58 -19.79 -9.38 -7.06
N THR A 59 -19.67 -9.04 -5.78
CA THR A 59 -18.97 -9.83 -4.76
C THR A 59 -19.53 -11.24 -4.62
N PHE A 60 -20.85 -11.40 -4.67
CA PHE A 60 -21.48 -12.72 -4.61
C PHE A 60 -21.10 -13.59 -5.81
N ILE A 61 -21.22 -13.04 -7.03
CA ILE A 61 -20.88 -13.75 -8.27
C ILE A 61 -19.39 -14.11 -8.32
N TYR A 62 -18.52 -13.20 -7.88
CA TYR A 62 -17.07 -13.42 -7.80
C TYR A 62 -16.73 -14.58 -6.86
N LYS A 63 -17.32 -14.61 -5.65
CA LYS A 63 -17.10 -15.70 -4.69
C LYS A 63 -17.64 -17.02 -5.21
N CYS A 64 -18.76 -17.00 -5.94
CA CYS A 64 -19.27 -18.20 -6.60
C CYS A 64 -18.30 -18.70 -7.68
N ALA A 65 -17.80 -17.82 -8.55
CA ALA A 65 -16.83 -18.17 -9.59
C ALA A 65 -15.56 -18.80 -9.00
N ASN A 66 -15.04 -18.23 -7.91
CA ASN A 66 -13.88 -18.75 -7.20
C ASN A 66 -14.13 -20.13 -6.58
N ALA A 67 -15.28 -20.32 -5.93
CA ALA A 67 -15.66 -21.60 -5.33
C ALA A 67 -15.85 -22.70 -6.39
N PHE A 68 -16.27 -22.33 -7.61
CA PHE A 68 -16.45 -23.26 -8.73
C PHE A 68 -15.21 -23.42 -9.61
N HIS A 69 -14.17 -22.59 -9.40
CA HIS A 69 -13.00 -22.51 -10.28
C HIS A 69 -13.33 -22.23 -11.75
N VAL A 70 -14.33 -21.36 -12.00
CA VAL A 70 -14.75 -20.92 -13.33
C VAL A 70 -14.57 -19.41 -13.47
N GLU A 71 -14.59 -18.90 -14.70
CA GLU A 71 -14.57 -17.46 -14.91
C GLU A 71 -15.94 -16.86 -14.62
N ILE A 72 -15.98 -15.60 -14.17
CA ILE A 72 -17.26 -14.89 -13.96
C ILE A 72 -18.09 -14.83 -15.24
N ALA A 73 -17.44 -14.76 -16.40
CA ALA A 73 -18.10 -14.80 -17.69
C ALA A 73 -18.85 -16.13 -17.93
N ASP A 74 -18.37 -17.25 -17.37
CA ASP A 74 -19.06 -18.54 -17.48
C ASP A 74 -20.39 -18.51 -16.71
N LEU A 75 -20.41 -17.85 -15.54
CA LEU A 75 -21.64 -17.62 -14.75
C LEU A 75 -22.56 -16.59 -15.41
N MET A 76 -22.01 -15.48 -15.90
CA MET A 76 -22.78 -14.33 -16.39
C MET A 76 -23.30 -14.50 -17.82
N GLU A 77 -22.50 -15.11 -18.69
CA GLU A 77 -22.73 -15.14 -20.13
C GLU A 77 -22.88 -16.58 -20.68
N GLY A 78 -22.47 -17.60 -19.91
CA GLY A 78 -22.66 -19.01 -20.30
C GLY A 78 -21.79 -19.46 -21.47
N SER A 79 -20.73 -18.70 -21.79
CA SER A 79 -19.79 -19.04 -22.85
C SER A 79 -18.36 -18.71 -22.42
N SER A 80 -17.47 -19.69 -22.58
CA SER A 80 -16.05 -19.48 -22.35
C SER A 80 -15.42 -18.81 -23.58
N PRO A 81 -14.38 -17.97 -23.41
CA PRO A 81 -13.50 -17.57 -24.52
C PRO A 81 -13.04 -18.85 -25.25
N GLU A 82 -12.82 -18.84 -26.57
CA GLU A 82 -12.47 -20.08 -27.32
C GLU A 82 -11.12 -19.99 -28.03
N LEU A 83 -10.59 -18.77 -28.27
CA LEU A 83 -9.49 -18.55 -29.20
C LEU A 83 -8.10 -18.76 -28.55
N LYS A 84 -7.22 -19.48 -29.26
CA LYS A 84 -5.79 -19.65 -28.98
C LYS A 84 -4.99 -19.15 -30.20
N GLY A 85 -3.91 -18.39 -29.98
CA GLY A 85 -3.02 -17.88 -31.04
C GLY A 85 -3.02 -16.35 -31.15
N TYR A 86 -4.06 -15.76 -31.73
CA TYR A 86 -4.26 -14.31 -31.76
C TYR A 86 -5.76 -13.97 -31.76
N THR A 87 -6.09 -12.71 -31.47
CA THR A 87 -7.42 -12.14 -31.68
C THR A 87 -7.28 -10.72 -32.21
N VAL A 88 -8.32 -10.20 -32.87
CA VAL A 88 -8.37 -8.82 -33.35
C VAL A 88 -9.67 -8.20 -32.86
N THR A 89 -9.55 -7.05 -32.21
CA THR A 89 -10.68 -6.18 -31.87
C THR A 89 -10.58 -4.95 -32.74
N ARG A 90 -11.54 -4.71 -33.63
CA ARG A 90 -11.54 -3.50 -34.46
C ARG A 90 -12.06 -2.31 -33.64
N LYS A 91 -11.77 -1.10 -34.11
CA LYS A 91 -12.25 0.13 -33.48
C LYS A 91 -13.78 0.09 -33.36
N GLY A 92 -14.29 0.28 -32.14
CA GLY A 92 -15.73 0.25 -31.84
C GLY A 92 -16.33 -1.15 -31.65
N GLU A 93 -15.54 -2.22 -31.79
CA GLU A 93 -15.98 -3.61 -31.57
C GLU A 93 -15.52 -4.19 -30.23
N GLY A 94 -15.05 -3.35 -29.30
CA GLY A 94 -14.70 -3.80 -27.96
C GLY A 94 -15.95 -4.21 -27.18
N ASP A 95 -15.83 -5.23 -26.34
CA ASP A 95 -16.97 -5.76 -25.59
C ASP A 95 -17.25 -4.85 -24.36
N PRO A 96 -18.43 -4.18 -24.31
CA PRO A 96 -18.70 -3.19 -23.27
C PRO A 96 -18.90 -3.86 -21.92
N ILE A 97 -18.35 -3.24 -20.87
CA ILE A 97 -18.61 -3.59 -19.48
C ILE A 97 -19.01 -2.34 -18.70
N VAL A 98 -19.90 -2.52 -17.72
CA VAL A 98 -20.28 -1.44 -16.80
C VAL A 98 -19.48 -1.62 -15.52
N ARG A 99 -18.59 -0.67 -15.22
CA ARG A 99 -17.79 -0.64 -13.98
C ARG A 99 -18.08 0.58 -13.11
N ARG A 100 -18.24 1.75 -13.73
CA ARG A 100 -18.52 3.03 -13.08
C ARG A 100 -19.57 3.77 -13.90
N GLU A 101 -20.54 4.39 -13.23
CA GLU A 101 -21.62 5.13 -13.91
C GLU A 101 -21.01 6.28 -14.73
N GLY A 102 -21.37 6.35 -16.03
CA GLY A 102 -20.87 7.36 -16.97
C GLY A 102 -19.57 7.01 -17.70
N PHE A 103 -18.74 6.12 -17.17
CA PHE A 103 -17.53 5.66 -17.87
C PHE A 103 -17.88 4.60 -18.91
N VAL A 104 -17.19 4.63 -20.05
CA VAL A 104 -17.29 3.56 -21.05
C VAL A 104 -16.04 2.71 -20.97
N TYR A 105 -16.18 1.45 -20.56
CA TYR A 105 -15.10 0.46 -20.58
C TYR A 105 -15.38 -0.58 -21.67
N ASN A 106 -14.50 -0.67 -22.67
CA ASN A 106 -14.58 -1.66 -23.74
C ASN A 106 -13.40 -2.63 -23.63
N ARG A 107 -13.67 -3.92 -23.40
CA ARG A 107 -12.63 -4.96 -23.39
C ARG A 107 -12.08 -5.17 -24.80
N LEU A 108 -10.77 -4.99 -24.95
CA LEU A 108 -10.04 -5.32 -26.16
C LEU A 108 -9.50 -6.75 -25.98
N ALA A 109 -9.67 -7.63 -26.94
CA ALA A 109 -9.32 -9.06 -26.82
C ALA A 109 -10.12 -9.88 -25.77
N ALA A 110 -11.40 -9.57 -25.56
CA ALA A 110 -12.27 -10.32 -24.64
C ALA A 110 -12.31 -11.84 -24.89
N LYS A 111 -12.22 -12.27 -26.16
CA LYS A 111 -12.29 -13.68 -26.58
C LYS A 111 -10.97 -14.46 -26.48
N PHE A 112 -9.88 -13.84 -26.02
CA PHE A 112 -8.55 -14.48 -25.95
C PHE A 112 -8.33 -15.18 -24.60
N LYS A 113 -7.86 -16.43 -24.63
CA LYS A 113 -7.57 -17.22 -23.42
C LYS A 113 -6.22 -16.86 -22.78
N ASN A 114 -6.14 -17.01 -21.46
CA ASN A 114 -4.90 -16.96 -20.67
C ASN A 114 -4.08 -15.68 -20.90
N LYS A 115 -4.78 -14.55 -20.98
CA LYS A 115 -4.15 -13.23 -21.10
C LYS A 115 -3.25 -12.96 -19.90
N THR A 116 -2.05 -12.46 -20.16
CA THR A 116 -1.16 -11.91 -19.12
C THR A 116 -1.45 -10.45 -18.84
N VAL A 117 -2.18 -9.79 -19.75
CA VAL A 117 -2.58 -8.38 -19.69
C VAL A 117 -4.03 -8.28 -20.16
N GLU A 118 -4.86 -7.56 -19.44
CA GLU A 118 -6.22 -7.25 -19.83
C GLU A 118 -6.27 -5.81 -20.41
N PRO A 119 -6.43 -5.66 -21.74
CA PRO A 119 -6.46 -4.33 -22.35
C PRO A 119 -7.90 -3.80 -22.46
N PHE A 120 -8.06 -2.52 -22.18
CA PHE A 120 -9.31 -1.79 -22.28
C PHE A 120 -9.14 -0.55 -23.16
N HIS A 121 -10.19 -0.21 -23.89
CA HIS A 121 -10.43 1.16 -24.34
C HIS A 121 -11.38 1.81 -23.35
N VAL A 122 -10.96 2.92 -22.75
CA VAL A 122 -11.74 3.62 -21.74
C VAL A 122 -12.05 5.02 -22.24
N VAL A 123 -13.32 5.42 -22.14
CA VAL A 123 -13.76 6.80 -22.34
C VAL A 123 -14.18 7.36 -21.00
N ILE A 124 -13.44 8.38 -20.56
CA ILE A 124 -13.60 9.07 -19.29
C ILE A 124 -14.37 10.35 -19.59
N PRO A 125 -15.63 10.45 -19.15
CA PRO A 125 -16.44 11.62 -19.47
C PRO A 125 -15.91 12.86 -18.76
N TYR A 126 -15.89 13.99 -19.46
CA TYR A 126 -15.68 15.27 -18.79
C TYR A 126 -16.91 15.67 -17.99
N SER A 127 -16.68 16.13 -16.77
CA SER A 127 -17.73 16.70 -15.93
C SER A 127 -17.14 17.79 -15.05
N GLU A 128 -17.70 19.00 -15.11
CA GLU A 128 -17.34 20.09 -14.18
C GLU A 128 -17.59 19.68 -12.72
N GLU A 129 -18.63 18.89 -12.47
CA GLU A 129 -18.91 18.37 -11.14
C GLU A 129 -17.85 17.37 -10.68
N ALA A 130 -17.29 16.55 -11.59
CA ALA A 130 -16.23 15.60 -11.24
C ALA A 130 -14.91 16.30 -10.81
N LEU A 131 -14.73 17.58 -11.15
CA LEU A 131 -13.60 18.38 -10.70
C LEU A 131 -13.72 18.82 -9.23
N SER A 132 -14.93 18.81 -8.67
CA SER A 132 -15.27 19.30 -7.32
C SER A 132 -15.84 18.21 -6.39
N LYS A 133 -16.08 17.00 -6.91
CA LYS A 133 -16.51 15.84 -6.14
C LYS A 133 -15.31 15.11 -5.53
N PRO A 134 -15.50 14.40 -4.40
CA PRO A 134 -14.47 13.56 -3.82
C PRO A 134 -13.92 12.54 -4.83
N LEU A 135 -12.63 12.24 -4.73
CA LEU A 135 -11.98 11.25 -5.59
C LEU A 135 -12.60 9.86 -5.38
N HIS A 136 -12.80 9.15 -6.50
CA HIS A 136 -13.26 7.77 -6.50
C HIS A 136 -12.05 6.85 -6.69
N LEU A 137 -11.26 6.70 -5.64
CA LEU A 137 -10.02 5.95 -5.70
C LEU A 137 -10.30 4.45 -5.81
N ALA A 138 -9.72 3.78 -6.80
CA ALA A 138 -9.72 2.34 -6.94
C ALA A 138 -8.33 1.76 -6.63
N SER A 139 -8.25 0.48 -6.25
CA SER A 139 -6.98 -0.25 -6.20
C SER A 139 -7.19 -1.72 -6.54
N HIS A 140 -6.21 -2.33 -7.18
CA HIS A 140 -6.19 -3.77 -7.46
C HIS A 140 -4.75 -4.29 -7.48
N ALA A 141 -4.53 -5.52 -7.03
CA ALA A 141 -3.18 -6.08 -6.99
C ALA A 141 -2.62 -6.24 -8.41
N GLY A 142 -1.39 -5.79 -8.67
CA GLY A 142 -0.77 -5.93 -9.98
C GLY A 142 -0.05 -4.68 -10.44
N GLN A 143 -0.05 -4.47 -11.75
CA GLN A 143 0.49 -3.27 -12.38
C GLN A 143 -0.50 -2.79 -13.43
N GLU A 144 -0.47 -1.50 -13.74
CA GLU A 144 -1.31 -0.92 -14.78
C GLU A 144 -0.50 0.08 -15.61
N MET A 145 -0.88 0.19 -16.87
CA MET A 145 -0.29 1.13 -17.81
C MET A 145 -1.39 1.76 -18.63
N ASP A 146 -1.40 3.09 -18.67
CA ASP A 146 -2.40 3.87 -19.40
C ASP A 146 -1.71 4.73 -20.45
N ILE A 147 -2.29 4.77 -21.66
CA ILE A 147 -1.83 5.59 -22.77
C ILE A 147 -2.96 6.51 -23.21
N VAL A 148 -2.72 7.81 -23.19
CA VAL A 148 -3.73 8.80 -23.60
C VAL A 148 -3.82 8.83 -25.13
N LEU A 149 -5.01 8.55 -25.64
CA LEU A 149 -5.32 8.60 -27.07
C LEU A 149 -5.89 9.94 -27.50
N LYS A 150 -6.72 10.53 -26.64
CA LYS A 150 -7.41 11.79 -26.91
C LYS A 150 -7.68 12.57 -25.62
N GLY A 151 -7.56 13.89 -25.66
CA GLY A 151 -7.95 14.78 -24.56
C GLY A 151 -6.83 14.96 -23.52
N THR A 152 -7.22 15.37 -22.31
CA THR A 152 -6.29 15.58 -21.18
C THR A 152 -6.76 14.78 -19.97
N LEU A 153 -5.86 13.96 -19.43
CA LEU A 153 -6.12 13.11 -18.27
C LEU A 153 -5.42 13.68 -17.02
N ARG A 154 -6.18 13.87 -15.93
CA ARG A 154 -5.62 13.99 -14.59
C ARG A 154 -5.55 12.60 -13.98
N MET A 155 -4.34 12.10 -13.75
CA MET A 155 -4.12 10.82 -13.11
C MET A 155 -3.67 11.01 -11.67
N ILE A 156 -4.35 10.36 -10.73
CA ILE A 156 -4.00 10.33 -9.31
C ILE A 156 -3.47 8.94 -8.97
N VAL A 157 -2.29 8.84 -8.37
CA VAL A 157 -1.73 7.58 -7.84
C VAL A 157 -1.17 7.82 -6.45
N GLY A 158 -1.84 7.27 -5.44
CA GLY A 158 -1.54 7.50 -4.04
C GLY A 158 -1.68 8.99 -3.68
N SER A 159 -0.56 9.62 -3.35
CA SER A 159 -0.48 11.06 -3.04
C SER A 159 0.00 11.93 -4.20
N HIS A 160 0.26 11.35 -5.37
CA HIS A 160 0.78 12.07 -6.53
C HIS A 160 -0.32 12.31 -7.55
N THR A 161 -0.22 13.45 -8.22
CA THR A 161 -1.14 13.86 -9.29
C THR A 161 -0.33 14.30 -10.48
N GLU A 162 -0.63 13.74 -11.65
CA GLU A 162 -0.02 14.08 -12.93
C GLU A 162 -1.09 14.49 -13.94
N ILE A 163 -0.72 15.36 -14.87
CA ILE A 163 -1.56 15.75 -16.01
C ILE A 163 -0.90 15.21 -17.27
N LEU A 164 -1.63 14.37 -17.99
CA LEU A 164 -1.18 13.66 -19.19
C LEU A 164 -1.98 14.13 -20.40
N HIS A 165 -1.31 14.26 -21.53
CA HIS A 165 -1.87 14.67 -22.81
C HIS A 165 -1.77 13.57 -23.86
N GLU A 166 -2.36 13.77 -25.03
CA GLU A 166 -2.30 12.81 -26.15
C GLU A 166 -0.88 12.28 -26.41
N GLY A 167 -0.76 10.95 -26.42
CA GLY A 167 0.51 10.24 -26.61
C GLY A 167 1.30 9.97 -25.34
N ASP A 168 0.95 10.59 -24.21
CA ASP A 168 1.59 10.33 -22.93
C ASP A 168 1.20 8.96 -22.37
N CYS A 169 2.10 8.41 -21.56
CA CYS A 169 1.98 7.10 -20.94
C CYS A 169 2.29 7.20 -19.45
N ILE A 170 1.49 6.52 -18.62
CA ILE A 170 1.80 6.29 -17.21
C ILE A 170 1.84 4.79 -16.92
N TYR A 171 2.73 4.37 -16.03
CA TYR A 171 2.89 2.99 -15.59
C TYR A 171 3.05 2.97 -14.07
N TYR A 172 2.24 2.19 -13.36
CA TYR A 172 2.19 2.25 -11.90
C TYR A 172 1.87 0.90 -11.26
N ASP A 173 2.16 0.82 -9.96
CA ASP A 173 1.71 -0.24 -9.07
C ASP A 173 0.23 0.00 -8.76
N SER A 174 -0.65 -0.79 -9.36
CA SER A 174 -2.09 -0.60 -9.25
C SER A 174 -2.65 -0.98 -7.87
N SER A 175 -1.81 -1.52 -6.96
CA SER A 175 -2.18 -1.70 -5.56
C SER A 175 -2.23 -0.37 -4.80
N MET A 176 -1.63 0.69 -5.36
CA MET A 176 -1.81 2.05 -4.86
C MET A 176 -3.21 2.57 -5.25
N PRO A 177 -3.93 3.26 -4.34
CA PRO A 177 -5.19 3.92 -4.67
C PRO A 177 -5.02 4.91 -5.82
N HIS A 178 -5.84 4.82 -6.86
CA HIS A 178 -5.74 5.65 -8.06
C HIS A 178 -7.12 6.06 -8.62
N ASP A 179 -7.18 7.21 -9.29
CA ASP A 179 -8.39 7.70 -9.97
C ASP A 179 -8.01 8.51 -11.23
N GLU A 180 -8.93 8.54 -12.18
CA GLU A 180 -8.78 9.09 -13.52
C GLU A 180 -9.87 10.12 -13.79
N ILE A 181 -9.48 11.35 -14.15
CA ILE A 181 -10.42 12.44 -14.37
C ILE A 181 -10.07 13.16 -15.68
N ALA A 182 -11.04 13.29 -16.57
CA ALA A 182 -10.89 14.08 -17.78
C ALA A 182 -10.87 15.59 -17.48
N LEU A 183 -9.95 16.32 -18.10
CA LEU A 183 -9.80 17.78 -17.99
C LEU A 183 -10.03 18.45 -19.36
N GLY A 184 -10.23 19.78 -19.34
CA GLY A 184 -10.18 20.59 -20.56
C GLY A 184 -11.51 20.74 -21.30
N GLY A 185 -12.64 20.33 -20.71
CA GLY A 185 -13.96 20.53 -21.30
C GLY A 185 -14.40 19.46 -22.29
N GLU A 186 -13.62 18.39 -22.46
CA GLU A 186 -13.92 17.28 -23.37
C GLU A 186 -13.54 15.93 -22.75
N ASP A 187 -14.24 14.88 -23.19
CA ASP A 187 -13.96 13.50 -22.75
C ASP A 187 -12.52 13.10 -23.08
N CYS A 188 -11.92 12.31 -22.19
CA CYS A 188 -10.60 11.75 -22.39
C CYS A 188 -10.71 10.27 -22.81
N GLU A 189 -9.93 9.86 -23.80
CA GLU A 189 -9.85 8.47 -24.25
C GLU A 189 -8.48 7.89 -23.94
N ILE A 190 -8.44 6.69 -23.37
CA ILE A 190 -7.20 5.97 -23.05
C ILE A 190 -7.24 4.51 -23.51
N TYR A 191 -6.06 3.94 -23.71
CA TYR A 191 -5.88 2.49 -23.58
C TYR A 191 -5.29 2.17 -22.22
N ALA A 192 -6.00 1.36 -21.44
CA ALA A 192 -5.56 0.86 -20.14
C ALA A 192 -5.16 -0.61 -20.25
N PHE A 193 -4.03 -0.98 -19.63
CA PHE A 193 -3.45 -2.32 -19.67
C PHE A 193 -3.26 -2.84 -18.25
N VAL A 194 -4.21 -3.65 -17.77
CA VAL A 194 -4.21 -4.21 -16.42
C VAL A 194 -3.44 -5.53 -16.39
N MET A 195 -2.41 -5.61 -15.54
CA MET A 195 -1.55 -6.79 -15.40
C MET A 195 -1.71 -7.42 -14.02
N ALA A 196 -2.03 -8.71 -13.97
CA ALA A 196 -2.09 -9.45 -12.72
C ALA A 196 -0.68 -9.64 -12.09
N PRO A 197 -0.58 -9.87 -10.77
CA PRO A 197 0.66 -10.21 -10.11
C PRO A 197 1.36 -11.42 -10.76
N ARG A 198 2.70 -11.48 -10.67
CA ARG A 198 3.47 -12.59 -11.24
C ARG A 198 3.02 -13.94 -10.66
N GLY A 199 2.59 -14.85 -11.54
CA GLY A 199 2.20 -16.22 -11.18
C GLY A 199 0.70 -16.43 -10.99
N THR A 200 -0.12 -15.38 -11.10
CA THR A 200 -1.58 -15.47 -11.09
C THR A 200 -2.16 -15.20 -12.48
N THR A 201 -3.11 -16.02 -12.91
CA THR A 201 -3.92 -15.82 -14.11
C THR A 201 -5.34 -15.45 -13.68
N GLY A 202 -5.96 -14.44 -14.29
CA GLY A 202 -7.31 -14.00 -13.96
C GLY A 202 -7.39 -12.53 -13.52
N PHE A 203 -8.61 -12.04 -13.28
CA PHE A 203 -8.85 -10.68 -12.80
C PHE A 203 -8.39 -10.50 -11.35
N SER A 204 -7.63 -9.44 -11.10
CA SER A 204 -7.24 -9.03 -9.76
C SER A 204 -8.43 -8.53 -8.95
N GLU A 205 -8.43 -8.74 -7.63
CA GLU A 205 -9.44 -8.22 -6.71
C GLU A 205 -9.49 -6.68 -6.80
N TYR A 206 -10.66 -6.15 -7.17
CA TYR A 206 -10.91 -4.71 -7.28
C TYR A 206 -11.49 -4.19 -5.97
N HIS A 207 -10.82 -3.21 -5.37
CA HIS A 207 -11.30 -2.51 -4.18
C HIS A 207 -11.63 -1.06 -4.54
N GLU A 208 -12.88 -0.67 -4.30
CA GLU A 208 -13.33 0.71 -4.42
C GLU A 208 -13.18 1.41 -3.07
N HIS A 209 -12.40 2.50 -3.07
CA HIS A 209 -12.24 3.38 -1.92
C HIS A 209 -13.02 4.66 -2.22
N VAL A 210 -14.21 4.77 -1.63
CA VAL A 210 -14.85 6.08 -1.54
C VAL A 210 -14.02 6.88 -0.55
N ALA A 211 -13.24 7.85 -1.04
CA ALA A 211 -12.57 8.80 -0.18
C ALA A 211 -13.64 9.75 0.40
N GLU A 212 -14.30 9.32 1.48
CA GLU A 212 -15.13 10.23 2.26
C GLU A 212 -14.28 11.39 2.79
N HIS A 213 -14.89 12.58 2.84
CA HIS A 213 -14.28 13.79 3.39
C HIS A 213 -13.55 13.51 4.73
N HIS A 214 -12.38 14.12 4.82
CA HIS A 214 -11.23 13.77 5.64
C HIS A 214 -11.52 13.55 7.11
N THR A 215 -11.52 12.28 7.51
CA THR A 215 -11.23 11.89 8.88
C THR A 215 -9.77 11.44 8.92
N THR A 216 -8.87 12.29 9.42
CA THR A 216 -7.45 11.92 9.58
C THR A 216 -7.30 10.74 10.56
N ASN A 217 -6.14 10.10 10.62
CA ASN A 217 -5.88 9.09 11.66
C ASN A 217 -6.02 9.66 13.09
N VAL A 218 -5.84 10.97 13.26
CA VAL A 218 -6.08 11.68 14.53
C VAL A 218 -7.59 11.75 14.81
N ASP A 219 -8.38 12.11 13.81
CA ASP A 219 -9.84 12.23 13.92
C ASP A 219 -10.49 10.85 14.13
N LYS A 220 -10.05 9.82 13.38
CA LYS A 220 -10.51 8.43 13.53
C LYS A 220 -10.18 7.88 14.92
N ALA A 221 -9.06 8.31 15.49
CA ALA A 221 -8.65 7.94 16.84
C ALA A 221 -9.30 8.81 17.94
N GLY A 222 -10.11 9.82 17.58
CA GLY A 222 -10.74 10.75 18.52
C GLY A 222 -9.72 11.53 19.37
N LEU A 223 -8.52 11.78 18.83
CA LEU A 223 -7.43 12.40 19.56
C LEU A 223 -7.59 13.92 19.60
N LEU A 224 -8.09 14.45 20.72
CA LEU A 224 -8.26 15.89 20.92
C LEU A 224 -6.95 16.68 20.90
N HIS A 225 -5.86 16.09 21.42
CA HIS A 225 -4.55 16.73 21.56
C HIS A 225 -3.41 15.77 21.22
N PRO A 226 -3.08 15.54 19.94
CA PRO A 226 -1.92 14.74 19.54
C PRO A 226 -0.64 15.35 20.09
N VAL A 227 0.28 14.52 20.59
CA VAL A 227 1.56 15.00 21.16
C VAL A 227 2.36 15.85 20.15
N ALA A 228 2.26 15.53 18.86
CA ALA A 228 2.96 16.23 17.78
C ALA A 228 2.33 17.58 17.38
N GLU A 229 1.12 17.93 17.86
CA GLU A 229 0.38 19.14 17.44
C GLU A 229 1.16 20.45 17.73
N LYS A 230 2.07 20.40 18.71
CA LYS A 230 2.93 21.53 19.08
C LYS A 230 3.96 21.86 17.99
N PHE A 231 4.37 20.85 17.22
CA PHE A 231 5.49 20.94 16.28
C PHE A 231 5.06 20.89 14.83
N VAL A 232 3.91 20.28 14.53
CA VAL A 232 3.42 20.09 13.17
C VAL A 232 2.03 20.66 13.07
N VAL A 233 1.85 21.60 12.13
CA VAL A 233 0.55 22.10 11.73
C VAL A 233 0.33 21.76 10.28
N CYS A 234 -0.76 21.07 10.02
CA CYS A 234 -1.19 20.70 8.68
C CYS A 234 -2.24 21.70 8.22
N GLU A 235 -2.12 22.18 6.99
CA GLU A 235 -3.18 22.89 6.30
C GLU A 235 -3.91 21.89 5.40
N THR A 236 -5.21 22.11 5.25
CA THR A 236 -6.05 21.34 4.35
C THR A 236 -6.73 22.29 3.36
N ASN A 237 -6.95 21.82 2.13
CA ASN A 237 -7.79 22.56 1.19
C ASN A 237 -9.28 22.51 1.60
N GLU A 238 -10.16 23.12 0.80
CA GLU A 238 -11.61 23.14 1.03
C GLU A 238 -12.24 21.75 1.06
N GLU A 239 -11.58 20.77 0.43
CA GLU A 239 -12.00 19.38 0.43
C GLU A 239 -11.50 18.62 1.66
N GLY A 240 -10.57 19.17 2.45
CA GLY A 240 -9.93 18.56 3.63
C GLY A 240 -8.61 17.82 3.34
N ILE A 241 -8.13 17.83 2.09
CA ILE A 241 -6.89 17.19 1.66
C ILE A 241 -5.71 17.99 2.20
N LEU A 242 -4.71 17.30 2.76
CA LEU A 242 -3.46 17.91 3.23
C LEU A 242 -2.81 18.72 2.08
N SER A 243 -2.80 20.04 2.21
CA SER A 243 -2.25 20.97 1.22
C SER A 243 -0.86 21.46 1.60
N ALA A 244 -0.57 21.56 2.90
CA ALA A 244 0.75 21.96 3.39
C ALA A 244 1.06 21.41 4.79
N VAL A 245 2.36 21.31 5.11
CA VAL A 245 2.86 20.93 6.44
C VAL A 245 3.84 21.99 6.93
N HIS A 246 3.52 22.60 8.07
CA HIS A 246 4.31 23.64 8.70
C HIS A 246 4.94 23.09 9.99
N PHE A 247 6.27 23.13 10.04
CA PHE A 247 7.01 22.75 11.25
C PHE A 247 7.29 23.98 12.12
N ARG A 248 6.85 23.94 13.37
CA ARG A 248 7.09 24.95 14.40
C ARG A 248 8.26 24.54 15.29
N GLU A 249 8.94 25.52 15.87
CA GLU A 249 10.02 25.32 16.85
C GLU A 249 11.11 24.35 16.40
N LYS A 250 11.44 24.34 15.10
CA LYS A 250 12.36 23.37 14.48
C LYS A 250 13.71 23.28 15.20
N ASP A 251 14.20 24.41 15.71
CA ASP A 251 15.49 24.51 16.39
C ASP A 251 15.50 23.96 17.83
N LYS A 252 14.32 23.70 18.40
CA LYS A 252 14.14 23.20 19.76
C LYS A 252 13.65 21.75 19.80
N PHE A 253 13.11 21.25 18.69
CA PHE A 253 12.53 19.92 18.60
C PHE A 253 13.55 18.80 18.87
N ASN A 254 13.17 17.86 19.72
CA ASN A 254 13.89 16.63 20.00
C ASN A 254 12.91 15.45 20.12
N PHE A 255 12.91 14.57 19.11
CA PHE A 255 11.98 13.44 19.04
C PHE A 255 11.94 12.54 20.29
N ALA A 256 13.08 12.38 20.98
CA ALA A 256 13.13 11.54 22.18
C ALA A 256 12.33 12.14 23.35
N PHE A 257 12.46 13.44 23.58
CA PHE A 257 11.76 14.11 24.68
C PHE A 257 10.33 14.50 24.27
N ASP A 258 10.20 15.13 23.11
CA ASP A 258 8.97 15.80 22.69
C ASP A 258 7.89 14.82 22.22
N ILE A 259 8.29 13.67 21.66
CA ILE A 259 7.35 12.67 21.17
C ILE A 259 7.37 11.43 22.06
N VAL A 260 8.52 10.76 22.19
CA VAL A 260 8.59 9.46 22.87
C VAL A 260 8.31 9.59 24.37
N ASP A 261 8.99 10.51 25.06
CA ASP A 261 8.77 10.68 26.50
C ASP A 261 7.38 11.25 26.82
N ALA A 262 6.89 12.19 26.01
CA ALA A 262 5.53 12.70 26.14
C ALA A 262 4.45 11.62 25.92
N MET A 263 4.66 10.70 24.96
CA MET A 263 3.79 9.52 24.79
C MET A 263 3.90 8.55 25.98
N ALA A 264 5.10 8.35 26.52
CA ALA A 264 5.30 7.52 27.71
C ALA A 264 4.69 8.12 28.97
N GLU A 265 4.55 9.45 29.06
CA GLU A 265 3.84 10.13 30.14
C GLU A 265 2.31 10.08 29.93
N LYS A 266 1.84 10.28 28.69
CA LYS A 266 0.41 10.29 28.36
C LYS A 266 -0.22 8.91 28.39
N CYS A 267 0.47 7.89 27.88
CA CYS A 267 -0.03 6.52 27.78
C CYS A 267 1.10 5.49 27.97
N PRO A 268 1.64 5.36 29.21
CA PRO A 268 2.84 4.56 29.49
C PRO A 268 2.71 3.10 29.05
N ASP A 269 1.57 2.48 29.32
CA ASP A 269 1.35 1.04 29.10
C ASP A 269 0.83 0.73 27.69
N LYS A 270 0.59 1.74 26.85
CA LYS A 270 0.19 1.52 25.45
C LYS A 270 1.36 0.90 24.69
N THR A 271 1.07 -0.14 23.91
CA THR A 271 2.07 -0.81 23.07
C THR A 271 2.61 0.18 22.04
N ALA A 272 3.94 0.36 22.03
CA ALA A 272 4.65 1.22 21.09
C ALA A 272 5.29 0.43 19.95
N MET A 273 5.74 -0.80 20.22
CA MET A 273 6.39 -1.66 19.23
C MET A 273 6.08 -3.13 19.49
N ILE A 274 5.76 -3.84 18.42
CA ILE A 274 5.73 -5.31 18.38
C ILE A 274 6.86 -5.73 17.44
N TYR A 275 7.82 -6.46 17.97
CA TYR A 275 8.94 -7.01 17.22
C TYR A 275 8.77 -8.52 17.09
N VAL A 276 8.89 -9.04 15.87
CA VAL A 276 8.82 -10.46 15.57
C VAL A 276 10.12 -10.86 14.89
N ASP A 277 10.86 -11.81 15.48
CA ASP A 277 12.10 -12.29 14.90
C ASP A 277 11.87 -13.37 13.81
N VAL A 278 12.96 -13.83 13.20
CA VAL A 278 12.93 -14.86 12.14
C VAL A 278 12.36 -16.21 12.60
N ASN A 279 12.36 -16.47 13.90
CA ASN A 279 11.79 -17.67 14.52
C ASN A 279 10.35 -17.44 14.99
N LYS A 280 9.72 -16.34 14.57
CA LYS A 280 8.38 -15.91 15.00
C LYS A 280 8.27 -15.65 16.50
N LYS A 281 9.40 -15.41 17.18
CA LYS A 281 9.38 -15.03 18.60
C LYS A 281 9.02 -13.56 18.71
N GLU A 282 7.92 -13.31 19.40
CA GLU A 282 7.39 -11.96 19.60
C GLU A 282 8.00 -11.29 20.84
N ARG A 283 8.27 -10.00 20.74
CA ARG A 283 8.55 -9.09 21.85
C ARG A 283 7.66 -7.86 21.73
N ARG A 284 7.01 -7.47 22.83
CA ARG A 284 6.22 -6.24 22.90
C ARG A 284 6.92 -5.24 23.79
N PHE A 285 6.89 -3.99 23.39
CA PHE A 285 7.43 -2.87 24.15
C PHE A 285 6.36 -1.79 24.26
N THR A 286 6.10 -1.34 25.48
CA THR A 286 5.23 -0.20 25.76
C THR A 286 5.98 1.12 25.58
N PHE A 287 5.29 2.26 25.52
CA PHE A 287 5.97 3.57 25.49
C PHE A 287 6.87 3.79 26.73
N LYS A 288 6.45 3.28 27.90
CA LYS A 288 7.27 3.27 29.12
C LYS A 288 8.57 2.47 28.93
N ASP A 289 8.50 1.31 28.27
CA ASP A 289 9.68 0.50 27.97
C ASP A 289 10.62 1.21 26.99
N ILE A 290 10.08 1.79 25.91
CA ILE A 290 10.89 2.54 24.94
C ILE A 290 11.61 3.71 25.63
N LYS A 291 10.93 4.48 26.50
CA LYS A 291 11.55 5.55 27.31
C LYS A 291 12.66 5.00 28.19
N ARG A 292 12.39 3.92 28.94
CA ARG A 292 13.36 3.30 29.85
C ARG A 292 14.62 2.83 29.11
N TYR A 293 14.47 2.02 28.06
CA TYR A 293 15.60 1.44 27.35
C TYR A 293 16.38 2.49 26.57
N SER A 294 15.72 3.46 25.93
CA SER A 294 16.43 4.57 25.27
C SER A 294 17.19 5.45 26.26
N CYS A 295 16.70 5.68 27.47
CA CYS A 295 17.44 6.38 28.53
C CYS A 295 18.68 5.59 28.98
N GLN A 296 18.54 4.27 29.18
CA GLN A 296 19.68 3.42 29.53
C GLN A 296 20.74 3.41 28.42
N THR A 297 20.32 3.22 27.17
CA THR A 297 21.22 3.28 26.01
C THR A 297 21.88 4.64 25.86
N ALA A 298 21.18 5.75 26.13
CA ALA A 298 21.78 7.09 26.07
C ALA A 298 22.88 7.27 27.11
N ASN A 299 22.66 6.79 28.34
CA ASN A 299 23.68 6.84 29.39
C ASN A 299 24.89 5.96 29.06
N TYR A 300 24.63 4.79 28.47
CA TYR A 300 25.68 3.91 27.99
C TYR A 300 26.53 4.59 26.89
N PHE A 301 25.90 5.11 25.85
CA PHE A 301 26.59 5.84 24.78
C PHE A 301 27.38 7.06 25.29
N LYS A 302 26.83 7.83 26.24
CA LYS A 302 27.57 8.91 26.90
C LYS A 302 28.81 8.40 27.65
N SER A 303 28.71 7.24 28.32
CA SER A 303 29.86 6.64 29.02
C SER A 303 30.98 6.23 28.05
N LEU A 304 30.65 5.94 26.79
CA LEU A 304 31.60 5.70 25.70
C LEU A 304 32.13 6.98 25.03
N GLY A 305 31.77 8.15 25.56
CA GLY A 305 32.23 9.46 25.08
C GLY A 305 31.39 10.10 23.97
N ILE A 306 30.27 9.49 23.56
CA ILE A 306 29.37 10.08 22.55
C ILE A 306 28.68 11.32 23.15
N LYS A 307 28.78 12.45 22.45
CA LYS A 307 28.25 13.75 22.91
C LYS A 307 27.40 14.44 21.84
N ARG A 308 26.76 15.55 22.24
CA ARG A 308 25.96 16.39 21.33
C ARG A 308 26.78 16.80 20.11
N GLY A 309 26.16 16.69 18.94
CA GLY A 309 26.76 16.98 17.65
C GLY A 309 27.48 15.80 17.02
N ASP A 310 27.82 14.74 17.77
CA ASP A 310 28.54 13.60 17.22
C ASP A 310 27.75 12.87 16.12
N ARG A 311 28.44 12.47 15.05
CA ARG A 311 27.85 11.75 13.92
C ARG A 311 28.02 10.26 14.16
N VAL A 312 26.89 9.59 14.42
CA VAL A 312 26.84 8.19 14.82
C VAL A 312 26.09 7.38 13.78
N MET A 313 26.77 6.41 13.19
CA MET A 313 26.18 5.54 12.18
C MET A 313 25.50 4.33 12.82
N LEU A 314 24.32 3.94 12.32
CA LEU A 314 23.57 2.76 12.79
C LEU A 314 23.42 1.76 11.64
N VAL A 315 23.94 0.55 11.83
CA VAL A 315 23.84 -0.58 10.87
C VAL A 315 23.30 -1.81 11.59
N LEU A 316 21.99 -1.83 11.87
CA LEU A 316 21.36 -2.78 12.80
C LEU A 316 20.29 -3.69 12.16
N LYS A 317 20.19 -3.75 10.83
CA LYS A 317 19.14 -4.50 10.12
C LYS A 317 17.74 -4.17 10.71
N ARG A 318 16.93 -5.19 11.02
CA ARG A 318 15.61 -5.07 11.65
C ARG A 318 15.65 -5.32 13.16
N HIS A 319 16.81 -5.23 13.81
CA HIS A 319 16.94 -5.48 15.25
C HIS A 319 16.23 -4.39 16.07
N TYR A 320 15.50 -4.78 17.11
CA TYR A 320 14.74 -3.83 17.94
C TYR A 320 15.64 -2.81 18.65
N GLN A 321 16.92 -3.14 18.89
CA GLN A 321 17.93 -2.24 19.44
C GLN A 321 18.16 -0.99 18.58
N PHE A 322 17.81 -1.03 17.29
CA PHE A 322 17.83 0.16 16.43
C PHE A 322 16.98 1.28 17.03
N TRP A 323 15.77 0.96 17.48
CA TRP A 323 14.84 1.94 18.07
C TRP A 323 15.36 2.50 19.38
N PHE A 324 16.00 1.68 20.21
CA PHE A 324 16.63 2.18 21.44
C PHE A 324 17.81 3.10 21.13
N SER A 325 18.63 2.73 20.14
CA SER A 325 19.83 3.47 19.73
C SER A 325 19.49 4.82 19.11
N ILE A 326 18.57 4.88 18.15
CA ILE A 326 18.21 6.14 17.48
C ILE A 326 17.59 7.14 18.46
N ILE A 327 16.68 6.68 19.33
CA ILE A 327 16.05 7.53 20.35
C ILE A 327 17.09 7.99 21.39
N ALA A 328 17.99 7.10 21.81
CA ALA A 328 19.09 7.45 22.71
C ALA A 328 20.02 8.53 22.14
N LEU A 329 20.36 8.42 20.85
CA LEU A 329 21.21 9.39 20.16
C LEU A 329 20.50 10.73 19.98
N HIS A 330 19.21 10.74 19.65
CA HIS A 330 18.41 11.96 19.66
C HIS A 330 18.40 12.62 21.04
N ARG A 331 18.26 11.82 22.11
CA ARG A 331 18.32 12.31 23.50
C ARG A 331 19.67 12.97 23.83
N ILE A 332 20.77 12.45 23.30
CA ILE A 332 22.12 13.04 23.43
C ILE A 332 22.26 14.32 22.59
N GLY A 333 21.47 14.47 21.53
CA GLY A 333 21.65 15.48 20.50
C GLY A 333 22.76 15.12 19.52
N ALA A 334 23.04 13.83 19.35
CA ALA A 334 23.92 13.30 18.32
C ALA A 334 23.17 13.20 16.98
N LEU A 335 23.91 13.34 15.88
CA LEU A 335 23.42 13.20 14.51
C LEU A 335 23.46 11.73 14.10
N VAL A 336 22.30 11.16 13.82
CA VAL A 336 22.18 9.73 13.48
C VAL A 336 22.27 9.54 11.99
N ILE A 337 23.06 8.57 11.55
CA ILE A 337 23.20 8.18 10.14
C ILE A 337 22.77 6.72 9.99
N PRO A 338 21.50 6.44 9.65
CA PRO A 338 21.06 5.08 9.35
C PRO A 338 21.72 4.59 8.06
N ALA A 339 22.17 3.34 8.04
CA ALA A 339 22.80 2.74 6.87
C ALA A 339 22.42 1.26 6.69
N SER A 340 22.44 0.83 5.43
CA SER A 340 22.17 -0.56 5.05
C SER A 340 23.28 -1.50 5.54
N ASN A 341 22.94 -2.76 5.82
CA ASN A 341 23.92 -3.80 6.15
C ASN A 341 24.64 -4.38 4.91
N MET A 342 24.38 -3.85 3.72
CA MET A 342 24.99 -4.28 2.45
C MET A 342 26.26 -3.49 2.10
N LEU A 343 26.61 -2.48 2.90
CA LEU A 343 27.78 -1.63 2.64
C LEU A 343 29.09 -2.43 2.72
N LYS A 344 30.01 -2.11 1.82
CA LYS A 344 31.36 -2.66 1.78
C LYS A 344 32.40 -1.68 2.31
N LYS A 345 33.64 -2.11 2.49
CA LYS A 345 34.75 -1.27 2.98
C LYS A 345 34.76 0.14 2.37
N HIS A 346 34.76 0.24 1.04
CA HIS A 346 34.82 1.53 0.34
C HIS A 346 33.60 2.44 0.61
N ASP A 347 32.42 1.85 0.81
CA ASP A 347 31.20 2.56 1.18
C ASP A 347 31.29 3.17 2.58
N PHE A 348 31.85 2.42 3.53
CA PHE A 348 32.09 2.88 4.89
C PHE A 348 33.17 3.96 4.91
N GLU A 349 34.28 3.76 4.22
CA GLU A 349 35.36 4.74 4.13
C GLU A 349 34.86 6.10 3.62
N TYR A 350 34.10 6.09 2.52
CA TYR A 350 33.49 7.28 1.97
C TYR A 350 32.63 8.00 3.02
N ARG A 351 31.69 7.30 3.66
CA ARG A 351 30.74 7.91 4.61
C ARG A 351 31.42 8.38 5.89
N PHE A 352 32.35 7.59 6.44
CA PHE A 352 33.08 7.95 7.65
C PHE A 352 33.90 9.22 7.47
N ASN A 353 34.51 9.39 6.30
CA ASN A 353 35.30 10.58 5.98
C ASN A 353 34.41 11.77 5.61
N SER A 354 33.39 11.58 4.76
CA SER A 354 32.52 12.68 4.33
C SER A 354 31.65 13.26 5.44
N ALA A 355 31.21 12.42 6.39
CA ALA A 355 30.35 12.87 7.50
C ALA A 355 31.10 12.95 8.84
N GLU A 356 32.42 12.74 8.85
CA GLU A 356 33.24 12.72 10.06
C GLU A 356 32.61 11.86 11.18
N VAL A 357 32.24 10.63 10.82
CA VAL A 357 31.58 9.68 11.72
C VAL A 357 32.52 9.34 12.87
N SER A 358 32.07 9.60 14.10
CA SER A 358 32.87 9.35 15.30
C SER A 358 32.53 8.04 16.00
N ALA A 359 31.32 7.53 15.81
CA ALA A 359 30.90 6.25 16.37
C ALA A 359 30.01 5.45 15.41
N ILE A 360 29.99 4.13 15.59
CA ILE A 360 29.10 3.23 14.87
C ILE A 360 28.51 2.17 15.80
N VAL A 361 27.23 1.85 15.60
CA VAL A 361 26.54 0.72 16.25
C VAL A 361 26.15 -0.27 15.16
N CYS A 362 26.72 -1.48 15.20
CA CYS A 362 26.56 -2.50 14.18
C CYS A 362 25.95 -3.78 14.73
N THR A 363 25.23 -4.48 13.87
CA THR A 363 24.84 -5.87 14.11
C THR A 363 26.05 -6.81 13.98
N ALA A 364 26.07 -7.85 14.80
CA ALA A 364 26.97 -9.00 14.63
C ALA A 364 26.58 -9.90 13.45
N ASP A 365 25.40 -9.72 12.84
CA ASP A 365 24.90 -10.61 11.80
C ASP A 365 25.59 -10.38 10.45
N GLY A 366 26.36 -11.38 10.01
CA GLY A 366 27.05 -11.35 8.73
C GLY A 366 28.35 -10.59 8.80
N ASP A 367 28.73 -9.91 7.71
CA ASP A 367 30.11 -9.44 7.51
C ASP A 367 30.30 -7.95 7.84
N VAL A 368 29.27 -7.27 8.37
CA VAL A 368 29.27 -5.81 8.57
C VAL A 368 30.44 -5.35 9.44
N ALA A 369 30.69 -6.02 10.57
CA ALA A 369 31.75 -5.64 11.49
C ALA A 369 33.15 -5.79 10.88
N ASN A 370 33.36 -6.79 10.01
CA ASN A 370 34.62 -6.96 9.28
C ASN A 370 34.85 -5.80 8.31
N GLU A 371 33.82 -5.43 7.53
CA GLU A 371 33.91 -4.33 6.56
C GLU A 371 34.18 -2.98 7.26
N VAL A 372 33.60 -2.77 8.45
CA VAL A 372 33.86 -1.59 9.29
C VAL A 372 35.30 -1.57 9.82
N ASP A 373 35.82 -2.70 10.31
CA ASP A 373 37.21 -2.79 10.78
C ASP A 373 38.20 -2.51 9.65
N LEU A 374 37.94 -3.03 8.45
CA LEU A 374 38.75 -2.76 7.26
C LEU A 374 38.72 -1.29 6.85
N ALA A 375 37.56 -0.63 6.98
CA ALA A 375 37.40 0.78 6.65
C ALA A 375 38.05 1.71 7.70
N GLN A 376 38.01 1.34 8.98
CA GLN A 376 38.56 2.15 10.07
C GLN A 376 40.04 2.48 9.88
N ALA A 377 40.82 1.59 9.24
CA ALA A 377 42.23 1.81 8.96
C ALA A 377 42.51 3.14 8.22
N ASN A 378 41.55 3.59 7.41
CA ASN A 378 41.64 4.83 6.62
C ASN A 378 40.71 5.94 7.13
N CYS A 379 40.09 5.76 8.30
CA CYS A 379 39.07 6.66 8.85
C CYS A 379 39.40 7.01 10.30
N PRO A 380 40.31 7.99 10.53
CA PRO A 380 40.76 8.33 11.88
C PRO A 380 39.65 8.99 12.72
N SER A 381 38.57 9.47 12.10
CA SER A 381 37.40 10.03 12.78
C SER A 381 36.66 8.98 13.62
N LEU A 382 36.60 7.72 13.16
CA LEU A 382 35.88 6.65 13.84
C LEU A 382 36.64 6.21 15.11
N LYS A 383 36.08 6.53 16.28
CA LYS A 383 36.68 6.22 17.59
C LYS A 383 35.94 5.12 18.35
N THR A 384 34.61 5.09 18.27
CA THR A 384 33.80 4.18 19.07
C THR A 384 33.07 3.20 18.17
N LYS A 385 33.19 1.91 18.47
CA LYS A 385 32.48 0.84 17.76
C LYS A 385 31.70 0.01 18.77
N VAL A 386 30.41 -0.17 18.53
CA VAL A 386 29.50 -0.91 19.41
C VAL A 386 28.84 -2.03 18.63
N MET A 387 28.80 -3.23 19.21
CA MET A 387 28.23 -4.42 18.60
C MET A 387 26.93 -4.82 19.28
N VAL A 388 25.92 -5.15 18.47
CA VAL A 388 24.62 -5.65 18.91
C VAL A 388 24.47 -7.13 18.53
N ASN A 389 23.93 -7.92 19.46
CA ASN A 389 23.69 -9.35 19.33
C ASN A 389 24.97 -10.19 19.14
N GLY A 390 26.10 -9.73 19.66
CA GLY A 390 27.36 -10.46 19.60
C GLY A 390 28.50 -9.67 20.25
N GLN A 391 29.64 -10.32 20.38
CA GLN A 391 30.85 -9.74 20.96
C GLN A 391 32.00 -9.85 19.96
N ARG A 392 32.89 -8.85 19.97
CA ARG A 392 34.07 -8.80 19.12
C ARG A 392 35.17 -8.01 19.79
N GLU A 393 36.41 -8.47 19.65
CA GLU A 393 37.57 -7.77 20.19
C GLU A 393 37.71 -6.37 19.56
N GLY A 394 38.00 -5.36 20.40
CA GLY A 394 38.08 -3.97 19.96
C GLY A 394 36.73 -3.29 19.69
N TRP A 395 35.61 -3.95 20.04
CA TRP A 395 34.25 -3.41 20.01
C TRP A 395 33.65 -3.43 21.42
N HIS A 396 32.81 -2.45 21.72
CA HIS A 396 32.00 -2.47 22.94
C HIS A 396 30.73 -3.32 22.74
N ASP A 397 30.25 -3.97 23.78
CA ASP A 397 29.04 -4.81 23.76
C ASP A 397 27.80 -3.99 24.14
N PHE A 398 26.69 -4.16 23.42
CA PHE A 398 25.49 -3.32 23.58
C PHE A 398 24.55 -3.78 24.71
#